data_AF-A0A418WAW7-F1
#
_entry.id   AF-A0A418WAW7-F1
#
_cell.length_a   1.000
_cell.length_b   1.000
_cell.length_c   1.000
_cell.angle_alpha   90.00
_cell.angle_beta   90.00
_cell.angle_gamma   90.00
#
_symmetry.space_group_name_H-M   'P 1'
#
loop_
_entity.id
_entity.type
_entity.pdbx_description
1 polymer ?
#
loop_
_entity_poly.entity_id
_entity_poly.type
_entity_poly.pdbx_seq_one_letter_code
_entity_poly.pdbx_strand_id
1 'polypeptide(L)'
;MVTYEVLARVANPELLLRPGMTATADVISAVRNDVLLVPNGALRFTPADAAIDPLEKLPPDQRRIWLLEDATPRPLIVTIGLSDGRLTEVSGAGLAAGAQVIVDIQRETPAR
;
A
#
# COMPACT_ATOMS: atom_id res chain seq x y z
N MET A 1 25.05 -0.61 -6.28
CA MET A 1 24.17 -0.94 -7.42
C MET A 1 24.54 -2.34 -7.88
N VAL A 2 23.57 -3.26 -7.94
CA VAL A 2 23.79 -4.65 -8.39
C VAL A 2 22.87 -4.87 -9.59
N THR A 3 23.42 -5.40 -10.69
CA THR A 3 22.69 -5.62 -11.96
C THR A 3 22.70 -7.12 -12.27
N TYR A 4 21.54 -7.67 -12.64
CA TYR A 4 21.38 -9.06 -13.03
C TYR A 4 20.91 -9.14 -14.49
N GLU A 5 21.47 -10.09 -15.23
CA GLU A 5 21.04 -10.42 -16.59
C GLU A 5 19.95 -11.49 -16.55
N VAL A 6 18.84 -11.28 -17.27
CA VAL A 6 17.70 -12.20 -17.35
C VAL A 6 17.46 -12.56 -18.81
N LEU A 7 17.40 -13.86 -19.11
CA LEU A 7 17.14 -14.37 -20.46
C LEU A 7 15.69 -14.87 -20.57
N ALA A 8 14.85 -14.16 -21.35
CA ALA A 8 13.47 -14.53 -21.60
C ALA A 8 13.33 -15.30 -22.92
N ARG A 9 12.53 -16.38 -22.93
CA ARG A 9 12.19 -17.15 -24.15
C ARG A 9 10.69 -17.05 -24.42
N VAL A 10 10.33 -16.79 -25.67
CA VAL A 10 8.94 -16.76 -26.13
C VAL A 10 8.78 -17.70 -27.32
N ALA A 11 7.65 -18.40 -27.41
CA ALA A 11 7.35 -19.22 -28.57
C ALA A 11 6.97 -18.33 -29.76
N ASN A 12 7.60 -18.55 -30.91
CA ASN A 12 7.32 -17.84 -32.17
C ASN A 12 7.08 -18.82 -33.33
N PRO A 13 6.09 -19.74 -33.23
CA PRO A 13 5.87 -20.78 -34.23
C PRO A 13 5.47 -20.21 -35.61
N GLU A 14 4.83 -19.03 -35.62
CA GLU A 14 4.36 -18.34 -36.85
C GLU A 14 5.38 -17.35 -37.43
N LEU A 15 6.60 -17.27 -36.87
CA LEU A 15 7.68 -16.37 -37.31
C LEU A 15 7.29 -14.88 -37.39
N LEU A 16 6.34 -14.44 -36.56
CA LEU A 16 5.86 -13.06 -36.53
C LEU A 16 6.88 -12.09 -35.91
N LEU A 17 7.71 -12.59 -34.98
CA LEU A 17 8.75 -11.80 -34.34
C LEU A 17 10.05 -11.83 -35.15
N ARG A 18 10.58 -10.65 -35.49
CA ARG A 18 11.85 -10.48 -36.22
C ARG A 18 12.97 -9.99 -35.29
N PRO A 19 14.24 -10.32 -35.57
CA PRO A 19 15.36 -9.72 -34.87
C PRO A 19 15.30 -8.19 -34.94
N GLY A 20 15.57 -7.52 -33.81
CA GLY A 20 15.53 -6.05 -33.72
C GLY A 20 14.17 -5.44 -33.39
N MET A 21 13.10 -6.24 -33.25
CA MET A 21 11.83 -5.74 -32.71
C MET A 21 11.98 -5.41 -31.21
N THR A 22 11.53 -4.22 -30.81
CA THR A 22 11.42 -3.85 -29.41
C THR A 22 10.24 -4.56 -28.78
N ALA A 23 10.48 -5.25 -27.66
CA ALA A 23 9.44 -5.84 -26.83
C ALA A 23 9.43 -5.13 -25.48
N THR A 24 8.23 -4.89 -24.96
CA THR A 24 8.02 -4.50 -23.56
C THR A 24 7.71 -5.77 -22.78
N ALA A 25 8.41 -5.99 -21.67
CA ALA A 25 8.16 -7.11 -20.78
C ALA A 25 7.83 -6.59 -19.38
N ASP A 26 6.74 -7.06 -18.81
CA ASP A 26 6.39 -6.81 -17.42
C ASP A 26 6.97 -7.93 -16.54
N VAL A 27 7.72 -7.55 -15.50
CA VAL A 27 8.31 -8.50 -14.55
C VAL A 27 7.52 -8.45 -13.25
N ILE A 28 6.79 -9.51 -12.97
CA ILE A 28 6.00 -9.64 -11.74
C ILE A 28 6.88 -10.30 -10.67
N SER A 29 7.26 -9.54 -9.64
CA SER A 29 8.18 -9.99 -8.58
C SER A 29 7.49 -10.77 -7.46
N ALA A 30 6.22 -10.46 -7.19
CA ALA A 30 5.40 -11.14 -6.20
C ALA A 30 3.92 -10.94 -6.51
N VAL A 31 3.10 -11.96 -6.24
CA VAL A 31 1.64 -11.90 -6.28
C VAL A 31 1.12 -12.43 -4.96
N ARG A 32 0.22 -11.69 -4.33
CA ARG A 32 -0.57 -12.17 -3.19
C ARG A 32 -2.04 -11.95 -3.48
N ASN A 33 -2.83 -12.98 -3.20
CA ASN A 33 -4.28 -12.92 -3.29
C ASN A 33 -4.86 -12.77 -1.88
N ASP A 34 -6.08 -12.25 -1.79
CA ASP A 34 -6.85 -12.15 -0.54
C ASP A 34 -6.18 -11.32 0.57
N VAL A 35 -5.44 -10.28 0.18
CA VAL A 35 -4.81 -9.32 1.11
C VAL A 35 -5.63 -8.05 1.27
N LEU A 36 -5.55 -7.44 2.45
CA LEU A 36 -6.15 -6.12 2.68
C LEU A 36 -5.17 -5.05 2.19
N LEU A 37 -5.69 -4.13 1.37
CA LEU A 37 -4.93 -3.03 0.82
C LEU A 37 -5.43 -1.72 1.43
N VAL A 38 -4.50 -0.88 1.85
CA VAL A 38 -4.81 0.49 2.26
C VAL A 38 -4.06 1.49 1.39
N PRO A 39 -4.63 2.68 1.12
CA PRO A 39 -3.90 3.76 0.47
C PRO A 39 -2.69 4.18 1.31
N ASN A 40 -1.57 4.48 0.67
CA ASN A 40 -0.36 4.95 1.37
C ASN A 40 -0.60 6.24 2.19
N GLY A 41 -1.64 7.01 1.84
CA GLY A 41 -2.09 8.15 2.63
C GLY A 41 -2.52 7.80 4.06
N ALA A 42 -3.13 6.63 4.25
CA ALA A 42 -3.60 6.18 5.56
C ALA A 42 -2.44 5.89 6.52
N LEU A 43 -1.34 5.33 6.01
CA LEU A 43 -0.17 4.96 6.82
C LEU A 43 0.62 6.17 7.35
N ARG A 44 0.45 7.34 6.71
CA ARG A 44 1.10 8.60 7.11
C ARG A 44 0.16 9.54 7.86
N PHE A 45 -1.15 9.29 7.81
CA PHE A 45 -2.13 10.18 8.37
C PHE A 45 -2.08 10.13 9.90
N THR A 46 -2.12 11.31 10.52
CA THR A 46 -2.24 11.47 11.97
C THR A 46 -3.20 12.62 12.24
N PRO A 47 -4.35 12.38 12.89
CA PRO A 47 -5.25 13.46 13.29
C PRO A 47 -4.54 14.43 14.23
N ALA A 48 -4.80 15.72 14.09
CA ALA A 48 -4.21 16.75 14.96
C ALA A 48 -4.58 16.59 16.44
N ASP A 49 -5.79 16.08 16.71
CA ASP A 49 -6.32 15.89 18.06
C ASP A 49 -6.04 14.48 18.62
N ALA A 50 -5.24 13.67 17.91
CA ALA A 50 -4.92 12.32 18.34
C ALA A 50 -3.96 12.34 19.53
N ALA A 51 -4.38 11.74 20.64
CA ALA A 51 -3.52 11.46 21.79
C ALA A 51 -2.57 10.30 21.46
N ILE A 52 -1.46 10.60 20.80
CA ILE A 52 -0.38 9.66 20.49
C ILE A 52 0.82 10.00 21.36
N ASP A 53 1.46 8.98 21.93
CA ASP A 53 2.79 9.15 22.50
C ASP A 53 3.83 9.34 21.38
N PRO A 54 4.46 10.53 21.24
CA PRO A 54 5.44 10.79 20.18
C PRO A 54 6.71 9.95 20.31
N LEU A 55 6.96 9.35 21.48
CA LEU A 55 8.14 8.52 21.75
C LEU A 55 7.89 7.03 21.52
N GLU A 56 6.64 6.63 21.24
CA GLU A 56 6.30 5.24 20.93
C GLU A 56 6.95 4.82 19.61
N LYS A 57 7.96 3.94 19.71
CA LYS A 57 8.63 3.35 18.55
C LYS A 57 7.96 2.04 18.18
N LEU A 58 7.22 2.04 17.09
CA LEU A 58 6.70 0.81 16.49
C LEU A 58 7.83 0.05 15.77
N PRO A 59 7.71 -1.29 15.65
CA PRO A 59 8.56 -2.09 14.79
C PRO A 59 8.62 -1.57 13.34
N PRO A 60 9.72 -1.81 12.60
CA PRO A 60 9.89 -1.27 11.25
C PRO A 60 8.80 -1.67 10.26
N ASP A 61 8.25 -2.87 10.43
CA ASP A 61 7.17 -3.49 9.65
C ASP A 61 5.78 -3.16 10.19
N GLN A 62 5.66 -2.32 11.22
CA GLN A 62 4.37 -1.90 11.78
C GLN A 62 4.11 -0.41 11.58
N ARG A 63 2.86 -0.07 11.28
CA ARG A 63 2.40 1.30 11.14
C ARG A 63 1.04 1.47 11.79
N ARG A 64 0.74 2.70 12.19
CA ARG A 64 -0.59 3.08 12.66
C ARG A 64 -1.42 3.52 11.47
N ILE A 65 -2.66 3.04 11.42
CA ILE A 65 -3.72 3.57 10.57
C ILE A 65 -4.85 4.06 11.46
N TRP A 66 -5.72 4.88 10.88
CA TRP A 66 -6.89 5.42 11.55
C TRP A 66 -8.13 4.84 10.88
N LEU A 67 -8.86 4.00 11.61
CA LEU A 67 -10.16 3.52 11.19
C LEU A 67 -11.21 4.58 11.49
N LEU A 68 -12.23 4.68 10.65
CA LEU A 68 -13.41 5.50 10.91
C LEU A 68 -14.52 4.60 11.44
N GLU A 69 -14.85 4.73 12.71
CA GLU A 69 -15.95 4.03 13.39
C GLU A 69 -16.87 5.09 14.00
N ASP A 70 -18.16 5.09 13.65
CA ASP A 70 -19.16 6.04 14.17
C ASP A 70 -18.72 7.52 14.12
N ALA A 71 -18.19 7.94 12.98
CA ALA A 71 -17.61 9.27 12.73
C ALA A 71 -16.41 9.65 13.63
N THR A 72 -15.86 8.69 14.36
CA THR A 72 -14.73 8.87 15.28
C THR A 72 -13.48 8.15 14.76
N PRO A 73 -12.33 8.83 14.67
CA PRO A 73 -11.06 8.18 14.34
C PRO A 73 -10.59 7.23 15.44
N ARG A 74 -10.43 5.94 15.12
CA ARG A 74 -9.87 4.93 16.01
C ARG A 74 -8.48 4.48 15.53
N PRO A 75 -7.43 4.59 16.37
CA PRO A 75 -6.10 4.13 15.98
C PRO A 75 -6.05 2.60 15.95
N LEU A 76 -5.42 2.05 14.91
CA LEU A 76 -5.11 0.62 14.81
C LEU A 76 -3.67 0.43 14.32
N ILE A 77 -2.90 -0.40 15.02
CA ILE A 77 -1.56 -0.80 14.57
C ILE A 77 -1.71 -2.00 13.62
N VAL A 78 -1.09 -1.89 12.47
CA VAL A 78 -1.09 -2.92 11.42
C VAL A 78 0.34 -3.23 10.99
N THR A 79 0.58 -4.47 10.60
CA THR A 79 1.79 -4.91 9.90
C THR A 79 1.67 -4.57 8.42
N ILE A 80 2.68 -3.92 7.86
CA ILE A 80 2.78 -3.55 6.45
C ILE A 80 3.51 -4.64 5.65
N GLY A 81 3.03 -4.91 4.44
CA GLY A 81 3.57 -5.90 3.52
C GLY A 81 4.06 -5.26 2.23
N LEU A 82 3.78 -5.91 1.11
CA LEU A 82 4.16 -5.43 -0.22
C LEU A 82 3.43 -4.12 -0.57
N SER A 83 4.14 -3.20 -1.21
CA SER A 83 3.55 -1.99 -1.78
C SER A 83 3.72 -1.99 -3.29
N ASP A 84 2.68 -1.55 -4.00
CA ASP A 84 2.71 -1.30 -5.44
C ASP A 84 3.01 0.18 -5.78
N GLY A 85 3.38 0.99 -4.78
CA GLY A 85 3.63 2.43 -4.88
C GLY A 85 2.41 3.31 -4.63
N ARG A 86 1.18 2.78 -4.67
CA ARG A 86 -0.06 3.53 -4.37
C ARG A 86 -0.78 2.96 -3.15
N LEU A 87 -0.85 1.64 -3.10
CA LEU A 87 -1.44 0.83 -2.07
C LEU A 87 -0.34 0.05 -1.33
N THR A 88 -0.60 -0.29 -0.09
CA THR A 88 0.25 -1.17 0.70
C THR A 88 -0.62 -2.26 1.31
N GLU A 89 -0.14 -3.50 1.20
CA GLU A 89 -0.66 -4.64 1.93
C GLU A 89 -0.57 -4.40 3.43
N VAL A 90 -1.66 -4.67 4.15
CA VAL A 90 -1.71 -4.57 5.60
C VAL A 90 -2.40 -5.77 6.22
N SER A 91 -1.97 -6.11 7.42
CA SER A 91 -2.61 -7.12 8.27
C SER A 91 -2.57 -6.69 9.72
N GLY A 92 -3.53 -7.10 10.53
CA GLY A 92 -3.58 -6.74 11.94
C GLY A 92 -4.82 -7.28 12.62
N ALA A 93 -4.71 -7.58 13.91
CA ALA A 93 -5.85 -8.00 14.71
C ALA A 93 -6.88 -6.85 14.77
N GLY A 94 -8.12 -7.12 14.33
CA GLY A 94 -9.18 -6.10 14.29
C GLY A 94 -9.26 -5.29 12.98
N LEU A 95 -8.48 -5.65 11.96
CA LEU A 95 -8.68 -5.15 10.60
C LEU A 95 -9.52 -6.15 9.79
N ALA A 96 -10.61 -5.68 9.19
CA ALA A 96 -11.51 -6.47 8.37
C ALA A 96 -11.71 -5.82 6.99
N ALA A 97 -12.05 -6.64 5.99
CA ALA A 97 -12.44 -6.15 4.67
C ALA A 97 -13.67 -5.23 4.80
N GLY A 98 -13.64 -4.10 4.10
CA GLY A 98 -14.69 -3.08 4.15
C GLY A 98 -14.54 -2.06 5.28
N ALA A 99 -13.56 -2.19 6.17
CA ALA A 99 -13.25 -1.16 7.15
C ALA A 99 -12.90 0.17 6.47
N GLN A 100 -13.48 1.26 6.95
CA GLN A 100 -13.17 2.60 6.45
C GLN A 100 -11.88 3.11 7.09
N VAL A 101 -10.95 3.57 6.26
CA VAL A 101 -9.65 4.08 6.71
C VAL A 101 -9.53 5.55 6.33
N ILE A 102 -9.05 6.36 7.26
CA ILE A 102 -8.86 7.80 7.07
C ILE A 102 -7.52 8.03 6.39
N VAL A 103 -7.55 8.72 5.26
CA VAL A 103 -6.35 9.13 4.50
C VAL A 103 -6.04 10.61 4.64
N ASP A 104 -7.04 11.42 5.00
CA ASP A 104 -6.97 12.86 5.17
C ASP A 104 -8.23 13.37 5.91
N ILE A 105 -8.15 14.56 6.53
CA ILE A 105 -9.30 15.30 7.08
C ILE A 105 -9.31 16.71 6.49
N GLN A 106 -10.35 17.02 5.73
CA GLN A 106 -10.64 18.37 5.28
C GLN A 106 -11.55 19.05 6.31
N ARG A 107 -11.03 20.07 7.00
CA ARG A 107 -11.87 20.96 7.82
C ARG A 107 -12.35 22.09 6.93
N GLU A 108 -13.64 22.10 6.60
CA GLU A 108 -14.26 23.30 6.05
C GLU A 108 -14.32 24.35 7.16
N THR A 109 -13.47 25.37 7.06
CA THR A 109 -13.59 26.56 7.92
C THR A 109 -14.90 27.26 7.54
N PRO A 110 -15.91 27.37 8.41
CA PRO A 110 -17.14 28.05 8.06
C PRO A 110 -16.84 29.52 7.75
N ALA A 111 -17.26 29.97 6.57
CA ALA A 111 -17.17 31.37 6.17
C ALA A 111 -18.02 32.23 7.12
N ARG A 112 -17.42 33.30 7.64
CA ARG A 112 -18.05 34.28 8.51
C ARG A 112 -18.94 35.25 7.73
#